data_AF-A0A8D2QBY4-F1
#
_entry.id   AF-A0A8D2QBY4-F1
#
_cell.length_a   1.000
_cell.length_b   1.000
_cell.length_c   1.000
_cell.angle_alpha   90.00
_cell.angle_beta   90.00
_cell.angle_gamma   90.00
#
_symmetry.space_group_name_H-M   'P 1'
#
loop_
_entity.id
_entity.type
_entity.pdbx_description
1 polymer ?
#
loop_
_entity_poly.entity_id
_entity_poly.type
_entity_poly.pdbx_seq_one_letter_code
_entity_poly.pdbx_strand_id
1 'polypeptide(L)'
;DPPLGSSSPTALPFPPGCPTLSRLFLRKNPTKTPGIPIPTGKCGACGPGYASPLEAMKGPREQLLYLPCIYRNTGIGIPDFLATVDVDPKSPRYCQVIHRLPMPHVGDELHHSGWNACSSCHGDPGKSRRFLILPSLVSSRVYVVDVATDPRAPKLHKVWNSPLFPCFFPLIFPFSHPFMPISSFIP
;
A
#
# COMPACT_ATOMS: atom_id res chain seq x y z
N ASP A 1 38.73 -33.48 -22.61
CA ASP A 1 39.11 -34.09 -21.32
C ASP A 1 40.61 -33.95 -21.09
N PRO A 2 41.11 -33.64 -19.86
CA PRO A 2 40.46 -33.74 -18.53
C PRO A 2 40.52 -32.40 -17.71
N PRO A 3 40.28 -32.37 -16.37
CA PRO A 3 38.96 -32.29 -15.74
C PRO A 3 38.68 -30.96 -14.99
N LEU A 4 37.39 -30.73 -14.73
CA LEU A 4 36.83 -29.64 -13.92
C LEU A 4 37.31 -29.67 -12.46
N GLY A 5 37.84 -28.55 -11.98
CA GLY A 5 38.09 -28.27 -10.57
C GLY A 5 36.92 -27.49 -9.95
N SER A 6 36.18 -28.13 -9.04
CA SER A 6 35.18 -27.52 -8.18
C SER A 6 35.84 -26.63 -7.12
N SER A 7 35.51 -25.34 -7.08
CA SER A 7 35.80 -24.48 -5.93
C SER A 7 34.50 -24.06 -5.26
N SER A 8 34.24 -24.65 -4.11
CA SER A 8 33.19 -24.29 -3.17
C SER A 8 33.57 -22.98 -2.47
N PRO A 9 32.67 -21.99 -2.34
CA PRO A 9 32.95 -20.84 -1.50
C PRO A 9 32.72 -21.20 -0.02
N THR A 10 33.82 -21.24 0.72
CA THR A 10 33.89 -21.41 2.17
C THR A 10 33.17 -20.24 2.87
N ALA A 11 32.18 -20.56 3.71
CA ALA A 11 31.50 -19.59 4.56
C ALA A 11 32.44 -19.05 5.65
N LEU A 12 32.48 -17.73 5.81
CA LEU A 12 33.20 -17.04 6.89
C LEU A 12 32.40 -17.15 8.20
N PRO A 13 33.06 -17.35 9.36
CA PRO A 13 32.38 -17.46 10.64
C PRO A 13 31.98 -16.09 11.22
N PHE A 14 30.78 -16.01 11.80
CA PHE A 14 30.32 -14.87 12.60
C PHE A 14 30.98 -14.84 13.99
N PRO A 15 31.32 -13.66 14.56
CA PRO A 15 31.82 -13.57 15.92
C PRO A 15 30.70 -13.64 16.99
N PRO A 16 30.94 -14.24 18.18
CA PRO A 16 29.94 -14.38 19.26
C PRO A 16 30.04 -13.33 20.39
N GLY A 17 28.91 -13.04 21.05
CA GLY A 17 28.81 -12.35 22.37
C GLY A 17 27.88 -11.11 22.39
N CYS A 18 26.57 -11.21 22.69
CA CYS A 18 25.88 -11.16 24.02
C CYS A 18 25.75 -9.71 24.61
N PRO A 19 24.69 -9.27 25.35
CA PRO A 19 23.60 -10.04 25.98
C PRO A 19 22.15 -9.50 25.82
N THR A 20 21.23 -10.36 26.23
CA THR A 20 19.84 -10.13 26.62
C THR A 20 19.70 -9.12 27.76
N LEU A 21 18.68 -8.26 27.70
CA LEU A 21 18.22 -7.47 28.86
C LEU A 21 16.69 -7.35 28.86
N SER A 22 16.08 -8.24 29.63
CA SER A 22 14.75 -8.07 30.20
C SER A 22 14.82 -7.01 31.31
N ARG A 23 14.03 -5.93 31.22
CA ARG A 23 13.34 -5.31 32.38
C ARG A 23 12.48 -4.12 31.95
N LEU A 24 11.17 -4.38 31.93
CA LEU A 24 10.13 -3.67 32.67
C LEU A 24 10.48 -2.27 33.22
N PHE A 25 9.90 -1.23 32.63
CA PHE A 25 9.50 -0.03 33.36
C PHE A 25 8.09 0.41 32.97
N LEU A 26 7.22 0.46 33.99
CA LEU A 26 5.87 0.98 33.98
C LEU A 26 5.82 2.51 33.86
N ARG A 27 4.64 2.99 33.44
CA ARG A 27 3.99 4.33 33.59
C ARG A 27 3.98 5.16 32.28
N LYS A 28 2.90 5.82 31.86
CA LYS A 28 1.50 5.97 32.33
C LYS A 28 0.70 6.54 31.14
N ASN A 29 -0.56 6.12 31.00
CA ASN A 29 -1.48 6.47 29.92
C ASN A 29 -1.74 7.99 29.77
N PRO A 30 -1.84 8.52 28.54
CA PRO A 30 -2.63 9.72 28.27
C PRO A 30 -4.08 9.35 27.94
N THR A 31 -4.96 10.15 28.53
CA THR A 31 -6.42 10.23 28.45
C THR A 31 -7.06 9.91 27.09
N LYS A 32 -8.13 9.12 27.17
CA LYS A 32 -8.98 8.61 26.08
C LYS A 32 -10.05 9.64 25.69
N THR A 33 -9.93 10.26 24.53
CA THR A 33 -11.04 10.98 23.87
C THR A 33 -11.98 9.93 23.24
N PRO A 34 -13.32 10.05 23.33
CA PRO A 34 -14.22 9.04 22.78
C PRO A 34 -14.31 9.19 21.26
N GLY A 35 -13.45 8.47 20.53
CA GLY A 35 -13.63 8.20 19.12
C GLY A 35 -14.77 7.19 18.91
N ILE A 36 -15.67 7.48 17.97
CA ILE A 36 -16.74 6.58 17.56
C ILE A 36 -16.11 5.27 17.04
N PRO A 37 -16.52 4.08 17.56
CA PRO A 37 -15.95 2.81 17.09
C PRO A 37 -16.40 2.54 15.66
N ILE A 38 -15.45 2.39 14.74
CA ILE A 38 -15.69 1.76 13.45
C ILE A 38 -16.07 0.30 13.74
N PRO A 39 -17.20 -0.23 13.25
CA PRO A 39 -17.60 -1.60 13.49
C PRO A 39 -16.62 -2.55 12.79
N THR A 40 -15.61 -3.00 13.53
CA THR A 40 -14.82 -4.17 13.18
C THR A 40 -15.73 -5.38 13.35
N GLY A 41 -16.19 -5.97 12.24
CA GLY A 41 -16.81 -7.29 12.26
C GLY A 41 -15.91 -8.25 13.03
N LYS A 42 -16.44 -8.86 14.09
CA LYS A 42 -15.74 -9.82 14.93
C LYS A 42 -15.35 -11.05 14.11
N CYS A 43 -14.13 -11.06 13.61
CA CYS A 43 -13.34 -12.28 13.49
C CYS A 43 -11.90 -11.89 13.79
N GLY A 44 -11.38 -12.34 14.93
CA GLY A 44 -9.97 -12.11 15.32
C GLY A 44 -8.96 -12.83 14.41
N ALA A 45 -9.40 -13.38 13.27
CA ALA A 45 -8.63 -14.22 12.35
C ALA A 45 -8.97 -13.95 10.87
N CYS A 46 -9.76 -12.93 10.51
CA CYS A 46 -10.09 -12.68 9.11
C CYS A 46 -9.04 -11.77 8.45
N GLY A 47 -8.34 -12.30 7.43
CA GLY A 47 -7.59 -11.48 6.47
C GLY A 47 -8.47 -10.47 5.72
N PRO A 48 -7.88 -9.58 4.89
CA PRO A 48 -8.60 -8.45 4.32
C PRO A 48 -9.68 -8.87 3.33
N GLY A 49 -10.74 -8.05 3.24
CA GLY A 49 -11.82 -8.23 2.26
C GLY A 49 -12.86 -9.28 2.67
N TYR A 50 -13.55 -9.82 1.67
CA TYR A 50 -14.74 -10.66 1.84
C TYR A 50 -14.54 -12.02 1.18
N ALA A 51 -15.15 -13.08 1.73
CA ALA A 51 -15.04 -14.44 1.22
C ALA A 51 -15.65 -14.64 -0.18
N SER A 52 -16.63 -13.81 -0.56
CA SER A 52 -17.33 -13.91 -1.85
C SER A 52 -17.86 -12.55 -2.31
N PRO A 53 -18.21 -12.41 -3.61
CA PRO A 53 -18.88 -11.21 -4.11
C PRO A 53 -20.20 -10.90 -3.38
N LEU A 54 -20.98 -11.93 -3.03
CA LEU A 54 -22.25 -11.75 -2.33
C LEU A 54 -22.06 -11.16 -0.93
N GLU A 55 -21.02 -11.58 -0.22
CA GLU A 55 -20.66 -10.98 1.07
C GLU A 55 -20.10 -9.56 0.92
N ALA A 56 -19.36 -9.28 -0.16
CA ALA A 56 -18.89 -7.92 -0.46
C ALA A 56 -20.03 -6.93 -0.70
N MET A 57 -21.13 -7.37 -1.34
CA MET A 57 -22.33 -6.55 -1.56
C MET A 57 -23.03 -6.17 -0.26
N LYS A 58 -22.88 -6.96 0.80
CA LYS A 58 -23.41 -6.68 2.14
C LYS A 58 -22.48 -5.81 2.99
N GLY A 59 -21.29 -5.51 2.48
CA GLY A 59 -20.29 -4.70 3.16
C GLY A 59 -20.78 -3.26 3.43
N PRO A 60 -20.15 -2.56 4.38
CA PRO A 60 -20.45 -1.14 4.59
C PRO A 60 -20.16 -0.34 3.32
N ARG A 61 -20.97 0.69 3.08
CA ARG A 61 -20.70 1.67 2.02
C ARG A 61 -19.39 2.39 2.31
N GLU A 62 -18.66 2.69 1.24
CA GLU A 62 -17.46 3.51 1.27
C GLU A 62 -17.75 4.91 1.81
N GLN A 63 -16.78 5.46 2.55
CA GLN A 63 -16.83 6.84 3.07
C GLN A 63 -15.78 7.73 2.42
N LEU A 64 -14.78 7.15 1.74
CA LEU A 64 -13.69 7.86 1.09
C LEU A 64 -13.40 7.26 -0.28
N LEU A 65 -13.03 8.12 -1.23
CA LEU A 65 -12.45 7.72 -2.52
C LEU A 65 -11.05 8.29 -2.68
N TYR A 66 -10.14 7.50 -3.25
CA TYR A 66 -8.80 7.93 -3.63
C TYR A 66 -8.70 7.98 -5.15
N LEU A 67 -8.43 9.17 -5.70
CA LEU A 67 -8.44 9.40 -7.14
C LEU A 67 -7.07 9.90 -7.60
N PRO A 68 -6.38 9.18 -8.51
CA PRO A 68 -5.26 9.74 -9.24
C PRO A 68 -5.70 10.96 -10.04
N CYS A 69 -4.94 12.05 -9.96
CA CYS A 69 -5.19 13.27 -10.70
C CYS A 69 -3.93 13.65 -11.48
N ILE A 70 -4.09 13.77 -12.80
CA ILE A 70 -3.00 13.80 -13.76
C ILE A 70 -2.88 15.21 -14.34
N TYR A 71 -1.67 15.77 -14.35
CA TYR A 71 -1.35 17.02 -15.03
C TYR A 71 -0.58 16.80 -16.34
N ARG A 72 -0.11 15.58 -16.62
CA ARG A 72 0.53 15.26 -17.90
C ARG A 72 -0.37 15.65 -19.07
N ASN A 73 0.22 16.22 -20.11
CA ASN A 73 -0.45 16.73 -21.33
C ASN A 73 -1.48 17.85 -21.10
N THR A 74 -1.55 18.47 -19.92
CA THR A 74 -2.38 19.66 -19.68
C THR A 74 -1.67 20.99 -19.95
N GLY A 75 -0.35 20.97 -20.16
CA GLY A 75 0.49 22.18 -20.22
C GLY A 75 0.93 22.71 -18.86
N ILE A 76 0.42 22.15 -17.75
CA ILE A 76 0.79 22.52 -16.38
C ILE A 76 1.99 21.67 -15.94
N GLY A 77 3.09 22.34 -15.58
CA GLY A 77 4.38 21.72 -15.22
C GLY A 77 4.51 21.29 -13.75
N ILE A 78 3.46 20.76 -13.14
CA ILE A 78 3.48 20.30 -11.74
C ILE A 78 3.27 18.79 -11.62
N PRO A 79 3.65 18.16 -10.49
CA PRO A 79 3.43 16.74 -10.29
C PRO A 79 1.96 16.35 -10.25
N ASP A 80 1.68 15.14 -10.70
CA ASP A 80 0.42 14.46 -10.44
C ASP A 80 0.20 14.33 -8.92
N PHE A 81 -1.05 14.10 -8.50
CA PHE A 81 -1.36 13.94 -7.08
C PHE A 81 -2.47 12.91 -6.85
N LEU A 82 -2.54 12.40 -5.63
CA LEU A 82 -3.66 11.58 -5.17
C LEU A 82 -4.66 12.47 -4.42
N ALA A 83 -5.87 12.60 -4.94
CA ALA A 83 -6.98 13.26 -4.26
C ALA A 83 -7.64 12.28 -3.29
N THR A 84 -7.99 12.74 -2.10
CA THR A 84 -8.91 12.04 -1.18
C THR A 84 -10.23 12.79 -1.17
N VAL A 85 -11.32 12.11 -1.52
CA VAL A 85 -12.67 12.68 -1.59
C VAL A 85 -13.52 12.07 -0.48
N ASP A 86 -14.23 12.90 0.27
CA ASP A 86 -15.21 12.45 1.26
C ASP A 86 -16.54 12.15 0.57
N VAL A 87 -17.02 10.91 0.69
CA VAL A 87 -18.26 10.43 0.05
C VAL A 87 -19.26 9.91 1.08
N ASP A 88 -19.06 10.18 2.36
CA ASP A 88 -20.09 9.93 3.38
C ASP A 88 -21.17 11.02 3.32
N PRO A 89 -22.45 10.69 2.98
CA PRO A 89 -23.53 11.68 2.93
C PRO A 89 -23.81 12.39 4.26
N LYS A 90 -23.31 11.84 5.38
CA LYS A 90 -23.43 12.44 6.72
C LYS A 90 -22.28 13.40 7.04
N SER A 91 -21.23 13.43 6.23
CA SER A 91 -20.08 14.31 6.45
C SER A 91 -20.42 15.75 6.04
N PRO A 92 -20.01 16.77 6.82
CA PRO A 92 -20.12 18.17 6.40
C PRO A 92 -19.23 18.50 5.18
N ARG A 93 -18.32 17.59 4.79
CA ARG A 93 -17.45 17.71 3.62
C ARG A 93 -17.84 16.75 2.49
N TYR A 94 -19.06 16.21 2.51
CA TYR A 94 -19.56 15.32 1.47
C TYR A 94 -19.36 15.90 0.06
N CYS A 95 -18.88 15.07 -0.88
CA CYS A 95 -18.54 15.42 -2.26
C CYS A 95 -17.42 16.46 -2.41
N GLN A 96 -16.52 16.58 -1.43
CA GLN A 96 -15.37 17.50 -1.50
C GLN A 96 -14.04 16.75 -1.49
N VAL A 97 -13.05 17.33 -2.17
CA VAL A 97 -11.64 16.91 -2.04
C VAL A 97 -11.13 17.40 -0.69
N ILE A 98 -10.92 16.47 0.24
CA ILE A 98 -10.51 16.77 1.62
C ILE A 98 -8.99 16.73 1.82
N HIS A 99 -8.25 16.13 0.88
CA HIS A 99 -6.80 16.07 0.92
C HIS A 99 -6.22 15.88 -0.49
N ARG A 100 -5.02 16.42 -0.71
CA ARG A 100 -4.24 16.24 -1.94
C ARG A 100 -2.82 15.85 -1.54
N LEU A 101 -2.39 14.66 -1.96
CA LEU A 101 -1.01 14.19 -1.79
C LEU A 101 -0.27 14.37 -3.12
N PRO A 102 0.53 15.44 -3.31
CA PRO A 102 1.34 15.60 -4.51
C PRO A 102 2.43 14.52 -4.57
N MET A 103 2.65 13.97 -5.77
CA MET A 103 3.79 13.09 -6.02
C MET A 103 5.08 13.91 -6.11
N PRO A 104 6.23 13.29 -5.83
CA PRO A 104 7.51 14.01 -5.82
C PRO A 104 8.05 14.35 -7.22
N HIS A 105 7.51 13.77 -8.31
CA HIS A 105 8.06 13.95 -9.66
C HIS A 105 7.01 14.43 -10.66
N VAL A 106 7.46 15.23 -11.64
CA VAL A 106 6.65 15.68 -12.77
C VAL A 106 6.73 14.65 -13.91
N GLY A 107 5.63 14.49 -14.65
CA GLY A 107 5.61 13.69 -15.88
C GLY A 107 5.45 12.17 -15.68
N ASP A 108 4.88 11.75 -14.55
CA ASP A 108 4.63 10.34 -14.22
C ASP A 108 3.46 9.71 -14.97
N GLU A 109 2.34 10.43 -15.03
CA GLU A 109 1.03 9.94 -15.48
C GLU A 109 0.51 8.80 -14.58
N LEU A 110 -0.01 9.17 -13.41
CA LEU A 110 -0.71 8.24 -12.51
C LEU A 110 -1.99 7.69 -13.15
N HIS A 111 -1.96 6.49 -13.72
CA HIS A 111 -3.06 6.00 -14.56
C HIS A 111 -4.00 5.02 -13.83
N HIS A 112 -3.47 4.08 -13.06
CA HIS A 112 -4.23 3.10 -12.31
C HIS A 112 -3.80 3.05 -10.85
N SER A 113 -4.64 2.46 -10.00
CA SER A 113 -4.34 2.24 -8.59
C SER A 113 -4.88 0.89 -8.12
N GLY A 114 -4.20 0.28 -7.15
CA GLY A 114 -4.60 -1.00 -6.58
C GLY A 114 -4.18 -1.13 -5.12
N TRP A 115 -4.82 -2.03 -4.40
CA TRP A 115 -4.52 -2.30 -2.99
C TRP A 115 -3.39 -3.30 -2.84
N ASN A 116 -2.57 -3.16 -1.80
CA ASN A 116 -1.52 -4.13 -1.50
C ASN A 116 -2.05 -5.52 -1.12
N ALA A 117 -3.25 -5.57 -0.53
CA ALA A 117 -3.96 -6.79 -0.20
C ALA A 117 -5.47 -6.56 -0.35
N CYS A 118 -6.18 -7.57 -0.85
CA CYS A 118 -7.62 -7.52 -1.08
C CYS A 118 -8.27 -8.85 -0.70
N SER A 119 -9.50 -9.09 -1.15
CA SER A 119 -10.27 -10.31 -0.84
C SER A 119 -9.57 -11.61 -1.28
N SER A 120 -8.58 -11.57 -2.17
CA SER A 120 -7.77 -12.76 -2.49
C SER A 120 -6.91 -13.25 -1.33
N CYS A 121 -6.66 -12.39 -0.33
CA CYS A 121 -6.00 -12.72 0.93
C CYS A 121 -7.01 -12.95 2.06
N HIS A 122 -8.30 -13.16 1.75
CA HIS A 122 -9.31 -13.43 2.77
C HIS A 122 -8.92 -14.67 3.59
N GLY A 123 -9.04 -14.56 4.91
CA GLY A 123 -8.62 -15.63 5.83
C GLY A 123 -7.13 -15.65 6.20
N ASP A 124 -6.29 -14.79 5.60
CA ASP A 124 -4.89 -14.61 6.02
C ASP A 124 -4.74 -13.43 7.00
N PRO A 125 -4.66 -13.66 8.32
CA PRO A 125 -4.55 -12.59 9.32
C PRO A 125 -3.21 -11.85 9.27
N GLY A 126 -2.20 -12.39 8.58
CA GLY A 126 -0.91 -11.73 8.38
C GLY A 126 -0.95 -10.64 7.31
N LYS A 127 -2.06 -10.50 6.58
CA LYS A 127 -2.22 -9.49 5.53
C LYS A 127 -3.18 -8.41 5.97
N SER A 128 -2.96 -7.20 5.45
CA SER A 128 -3.84 -6.06 5.68
C SER A 128 -3.92 -5.18 4.45
N ARG A 129 -5.12 -4.63 4.20
CA ARG A 129 -5.36 -3.60 3.19
C ARG A 129 -4.92 -2.26 3.77
N ARG A 130 -3.65 -1.92 3.58
CA ARG A 130 -3.00 -0.76 4.20
C ARG A 130 -2.45 0.24 3.19
N PHE A 131 -1.90 -0.26 2.09
CA PHE A 131 -1.21 0.58 1.12
C PHE A 131 -1.96 0.61 -0.21
N LEU A 132 -2.02 1.80 -0.79
CA LEU A 132 -2.43 2.01 -2.17
C LEU A 132 -1.17 2.04 -3.04
N ILE A 133 -1.16 1.23 -4.08
CA ILE A 133 -0.07 1.09 -5.05
C ILE A 133 -0.47 1.89 -6.29
N LEU A 134 0.38 2.87 -6.64
CA LEU A 134 0.15 3.84 -7.72
C LEU A 134 1.28 3.73 -8.75
N PRO A 135 1.15 2.84 -9.74
CA PRO A 135 2.03 2.80 -10.90
C PRO A 135 1.88 4.06 -11.78
N SER A 136 3.00 4.53 -12.32
CA SER A 136 3.09 5.67 -13.24
C SER A 136 3.36 5.17 -14.66
N LEU A 137 2.48 5.49 -15.60
CA LEU A 137 2.50 4.95 -16.96
C LEU A 137 3.75 5.36 -17.75
N VAL A 138 4.19 6.61 -17.60
CA VAL A 138 5.29 7.16 -18.43
C VAL A 138 6.65 6.92 -17.80
N SER A 139 6.76 7.08 -16.48
CA SER A 139 8.06 7.01 -15.80
C SER A 139 8.44 5.62 -15.30
N SER A 140 7.51 4.66 -15.31
CA SER A 140 7.66 3.35 -14.68
C SER A 140 7.90 3.38 -13.16
N ARG A 141 7.74 4.53 -12.50
CA ARG A 141 7.79 4.63 -11.04
C ARG A 141 6.55 4.03 -10.41
N VAL A 142 6.71 3.44 -9.23
CA VAL A 142 5.60 2.96 -8.41
C VAL A 142 5.62 3.68 -7.07
N TYR A 143 4.52 4.35 -6.75
CA TYR A 143 4.33 4.98 -5.44
C TYR A 143 3.54 4.06 -4.53
N VAL A 144 4.04 3.86 -3.31
CA VAL A 144 3.35 3.16 -2.23
C VAL A 144 2.86 4.21 -1.25
N VAL A 145 1.55 4.30 -1.07
CA VAL A 145 0.89 5.31 -0.22
C VAL A 145 0.25 4.60 0.98
N ASP A 146 0.60 5.02 2.20
CA ASP A 146 -0.06 4.55 3.42
C ASP A 146 -1.39 5.29 3.60
N VAL A 147 -2.48 4.53 3.61
CA VAL A 147 -3.84 5.04 3.84
C VAL A 147 -4.46 4.48 5.13
N ALA A 148 -3.77 3.60 5.85
CA ALA A 148 -4.29 3.05 7.12
C ALA A 148 -3.97 3.94 8.31
N THR A 149 -2.81 4.60 8.30
CA THR A 149 -2.38 5.48 9.40
C THR A 149 -3.31 6.69 9.56
N ASP A 150 -3.66 7.35 8.45
CA ASP A 150 -4.70 8.38 8.38
C ASP A 150 -5.40 8.30 7.01
N PRO A 151 -6.60 7.68 6.93
CA PRO A 151 -7.33 7.54 5.68
C PRO A 151 -7.73 8.89 5.05
N ARG A 152 -7.91 9.94 5.86
CA ARG A 152 -8.34 11.25 5.35
C ARG A 152 -7.18 12.11 4.88
N ALA A 153 -5.95 11.79 5.30
CA ALA A 153 -4.72 12.43 4.84
C ALA A 153 -3.61 11.38 4.57
N PRO A 154 -3.72 10.63 3.46
CA PRO A 154 -2.74 9.62 3.07
C PRO A 154 -1.32 10.19 2.95
N LYS A 155 -0.32 9.33 3.19
CA LYS A 155 1.09 9.72 3.14
C LYS A 155 1.89 8.81 2.22
N LEU A 156 2.83 9.42 1.49
CA LEU A 156 3.78 8.65 0.70
C LEU A 156 4.65 7.80 1.64
N HIS A 157 4.60 6.49 1.46
CA HIS A 157 5.36 5.54 2.26
C HIS A 157 6.68 5.18 1.59
N LYS A 158 6.65 4.92 0.28
CA LYS A 158 7.85 4.52 -0.49
C LYS A 158 7.68 4.89 -1.95
N VAL A 159 8.78 5.24 -2.60
CA VAL A 159 8.89 5.36 -4.05
C VAL A 159 9.78 4.23 -4.54
N TRP A 160 9.31 3.49 -5.53
CA TRP A 160 10.12 2.51 -6.23
C TRP A 160 10.41 2.99 -7.64
N ASN A 161 11.70 2.96 -7.99
CA ASN A 161 12.18 3.22 -9.34
C ASN A 161 13.22 2.15 -9.65
N SER A 162 12.89 1.24 -10.58
CA SER A 162 13.81 0.19 -11.00
C SER A 162 13.99 0.23 -12.52
N PRO A 163 15.23 0.16 -13.03
CA PRO A 163 15.48 0.13 -14.47
C PRO A 163 14.88 -1.11 -15.16
N LEU A 164 14.49 -2.15 -14.41
CA LEU A 164 13.88 -3.38 -14.94
C LEU A 164 12.35 -3.33 -15.00
N PHE A 165 11.72 -2.31 -14.42
CA PHE A 165 10.26 -2.20 -14.34
C PHE A 165 9.52 -2.02 -15.69
N PRO A 166 10.08 -1.34 -16.71
CA PRO A 166 9.41 -1.21 -18.00
C PRO A 166 9.07 -2.54 -18.66
N CYS A 167 9.84 -3.60 -18.38
CA CYS A 167 9.58 -4.95 -18.91
C CYS A 167 8.36 -5.64 -18.27
N PHE A 168 7.95 -5.22 -17.06
CA PHE A 168 6.87 -5.84 -16.31
C PHE A 168 5.57 -5.03 -16.33
N PHE A 169 5.68 -3.73 -16.57
CA PHE A 169 4.53 -2.81 -16.59
C PHE A 169 3.41 -3.21 -17.57
N PRO A 170 3.68 -3.54 -18.85
CA PRO A 170 2.62 -3.96 -19.77
C PRO A 170 1.98 -5.32 -19.41
N LEU A 171 2.59 -6.12 -18.54
CA LEU A 171 2.03 -7.39 -18.04
C LEU A 171 1.10 -7.21 -16.83
N ILE A 172 1.19 -6.08 -16.12
CA ILE A 172 0.32 -5.75 -14.97
C ILE A 172 -1.03 -5.19 -15.44
N PHE A 173 -1.10 -4.66 -16.68
CA PHE A 173 -2.23 -3.89 -17.18
C PHE A 173 -3.42 -4.68 -17.76
N PRO A 174 -3.30 -5.85 -18.43
CA PRO A 174 -4.49 -6.48 -18.99
C PRO A 174 -5.30 -7.28 -17.97
N PHE A 175 -4.73 -7.61 -16.81
CA PHE A 175 -5.44 -8.35 -15.78
C PHE A 175 -5.01 -7.90 -14.40
N SER A 176 -6.00 -7.54 -13.57
CA SER A 176 -5.94 -7.68 -12.12
C SER A 176 -5.81 -9.16 -11.72
N HIS A 177 -4.81 -9.87 -12.25
CA HIS A 177 -4.34 -11.18 -11.81
C HIS A 177 -2.96 -10.99 -11.16
N PRO A 178 -2.72 -11.60 -9.98
CA PRO A 178 -1.62 -11.23 -9.11
C PRO A 178 -0.34 -11.95 -9.55
N PHE A 179 0.39 -11.42 -10.53
CA PHE A 179 1.69 -12.01 -10.89
C PHE A 179 2.84 -11.01 -10.92
N MET A 180 2.75 -9.98 -10.07
CA MET A 180 3.90 -9.64 -9.25
C MET A 180 3.53 -9.86 -7.79
N PRO A 181 4.36 -10.56 -6.99
CA PRO A 181 4.18 -10.56 -5.56
C PRO A 181 4.29 -9.12 -5.09
N ILE A 182 3.18 -8.53 -4.63
CA ILE A 182 3.19 -7.24 -3.95
C ILE A 182 4.15 -7.28 -2.73
N SER A 183 4.44 -8.48 -2.22
CA SER A 183 5.48 -8.74 -1.21
C SER A 183 6.89 -8.34 -1.63
N SER A 184 7.17 -8.12 -2.93
CA SER A 184 8.44 -7.56 -3.39
C SER A 184 8.55 -6.05 -3.11
N PHE A 185 7.42 -5.35 -2.96
CA PHE A 185 7.39 -3.90 -2.75
C PHE A 185 7.30 -3.50 -1.28
N ILE A 186 6.62 -4.33 -0.48
CA ILE A 186 6.30 -4.11 0.92
C ILE A 186 6.87 -5.29 1.73
N PRO A 187 7.90 -5.07 2.56
CA PRO A 187 8.45 -6.11 3.43
C PRO A 187 7.45 -6.56 4.51
#